data_AF-A0A357WTE5-F1
#
_entry.id   AF-A0A357WTE5-F1
#
_cell.length_a   1.000
_cell.length_b   1.000
_cell.length_c   1.000
_cell.angle_alpha   90.00
_cell.angle_beta   90.00
_cell.angle_gamma   90.00
#
_symmetry.space_group_name_H-M   'P 1'
#
loop_
_entity.id
_entity.type
_entity.pdbx_description
1 polymer ?
#
loop_
_entity_poly.entity_id
_entity_poly.type
_entity_poly.pdbx_seq_one_letter_code
_entity_poly.pdbx_strand_id
1 'polypeptide(L)' 'MGRIHSVESFGTLDGPGIRYVLFFQGCPLRCVYCHNPDSWCVTGGQEIGSADVIRDILRYKSFIKNGG' A
#
# COMPACT_ATOMS: atom_id res chain seq x y z
N MET A 1 4.35 -7.10 13.07
CA MET A 1 3.09 -6.47 12.64
C MET A 1 3.41 -5.09 12.09
N GLY A 2 2.75 -4.69 11.01
CA GLY A 2 2.73 -3.31 10.52
C GLY A 2 1.27 -2.87 10.32
N ARG A 3 0.98 -1.57 10.46
CA ARG A 3 -0.37 -1.03 10.25
C ARG A 3 -0.51 -0.51 8.83
N ILE A 4 -1.46 -1.05 8.08
CA ILE A 4 -1.72 -0.74 6.67
C ILE A 4 -3.08 -0.07 6.55
N HIS A 5 -3.13 1.05 5.85
CA HIS A 5 -4.35 1.79 5.53
C HIS A 5 -5.13 1.08 4.43
N SER A 6 -4.47 0.86 3.29
CA SER A 6 -5.06 0.26 2.09
C SER A 6 -4.01 -0.44 1.23
N VAL A 7 -4.48 -1.27 0.30
CA VAL A 7 -3.68 -1.97 -0.70
C VAL A 7 -4.26 -1.68 -2.07
N GLU A 8 -3.42 -1.32 -3.03
CA GLU A 8 -3.76 -1.26 -4.45
C GLU A 8 -2.93 -2.30 -5.21
N SER A 9 -3.58 -3.36 -5.68
CA SER A 9 -2.89 -4.53 -6.26
C SER A 9 -2.60 -4.41 -7.76
N PHE A 10 -3.01 -3.30 -8.39
CA PHE A 10 -2.86 -3.05 -9.83
C PHE A 10 -2.59 -1.55 -10.13
N GLY A 11 -1.82 -0.87 -9.27
CA GLY A 11 -1.50 0.54 -9.44
C GLY A 11 -0.66 0.77 -10.70
N THR A 12 -1.06 1.72 -11.54
CA THR A 12 -0.38 2.07 -12.81
C THR A 12 0.16 3.50 -12.84
N LEU A 13 -0.05 4.27 -11.76
CA LEU A 13 0.35 5.68 -11.64
C LEU A 13 1.48 5.88 -10.62
N ASP A 14 1.63 4.96 -9.66
CA ASP A 14 2.65 4.99 -8.59
C ASP A 14 4.05 4.53 -9.03
N GLY A 15 4.23 4.23 -10.32
CA GLY A 15 5.52 3.89 -10.92
C GLY A 15 5.39 3.23 -12.29
N PRO A 16 6.52 2.92 -12.97
CA PRO A 16 6.49 2.31 -14.30
C PRO A 16 5.94 0.88 -14.27
N GLY A 17 4.94 0.58 -15.10
CA GLY A 17 4.26 -0.73 -15.17
C GLY A 17 3.43 -1.05 -13.92
N ILE A 18 2.73 -2.18 -13.93
CA ILE A 18 1.84 -2.62 -12.85
C ILE A 18 2.60 -2.74 -11.51
N ARG A 19 2.08 -2.06 -10.49
CA ARG A 19 2.58 -2.07 -9.11
C ARG A 19 1.55 -2.64 -8.15
N TYR A 20 2.06 -3.32 -7.13
CA TYR A 20 1.34 -3.60 -5.90
C TYR A 20 1.80 -2.57 -4.87
N VAL A 21 0.88 -1.72 -4.41
CA VAL A 21 1.16 -0.59 -3.52
C VAL A 21 0.56 -0.89 -2.14
N LEU A 22 1.38 -0.78 -1.09
CA LEU A 22 0.91 -0.76 0.30
C LEU A 22 0.92 0.67 0.81
N PHE A 23 -0.26 1.21 1.08
CA PHE A 23 -0.37 2.47 1.80
C PHE A 23 -0.29 2.18 3.31
N PHE A 24 0.84 2.53 3.93
CA PHE A 24 1.02 2.38 5.37
C PHE A 24 0.14 3.37 6.14
N GLN A 25 -0.32 2.95 7.31
CA GLN A 25 -1.04 3.82 8.23
C GLN A 25 -0.03 4.62 9.07
N GLY A 26 -0.28 5.93 9.20
CA GLY A 26 0.46 6.84 10.06
C GLY A 26 1.33 7.81 9.24
N CYS A 27 1.04 9.10 9.37
CA CYS A 27 1.88 10.17 8.83
C CYS A 27 1.95 11.32 9.84
N PRO A 28 3.14 11.83 10.20
CA PRO A 28 3.28 12.96 11.12
C PRO A 28 3.02 14.32 10.45
N LEU A 29 3.06 14.39 9.11
CA LEU A 29 2.88 15.63 8.36
C LEU A 29 1.40 16.01 8.22
N ARG A 30 1.12 17.31 8.12
CA ARG A 30 -0.22 17.87 7.94
C ARG A 30 -0.25 18.77 6.71
N CYS A 31 0.10 18.20 5.56
CA CYS A 31 0.14 18.91 4.29
C CYS A 31 -1.25 19.45 3.92
N VAL A 32 -1.33 20.73 3.53
CA VAL A 32 -2.60 21.41 3.21
C VAL A 32 -3.37 20.72 2.07
N TYR A 33 -2.65 20.09 1.15
CA TYR A 33 -3.16 19.33 0.00
C TYR A 33 -2.86 17.82 0.14
N CYS A 34 -2.92 17.26 1.35
CA CYS A 34 -2.75 15.82 1.55
C CYS A 34 -3.91 15.05 0.90
N HIS A 35 -3.59 14.13 -0.02
CA HIS A 35 -4.59 13.31 -0.73
C HIS A 35 -5.25 12.28 0.21
N ASN A 36 -4.49 11.76 1.18
CA ASN A 36 -4.92 10.69 2.10
C ASN A 36 -4.86 11.18 3.57
N PRO A 37 -5.73 12.11 4.01
CA PRO A 37 -5.70 12.64 5.38
C PRO A 37 -6.21 11.64 6.44
N ASP A 38 -6.97 10.63 6.02
CA ASP A 38 -7.35 9.42 6.76
C ASP A 38 -6.14 8.59 7.23
N SER A 39 -5.08 8.52 6.41
CA SER A 39 -3.83 7.84 6.75
C SER A 39 -3.08 8.45 7.96
N TRP A 40 -3.42 9.69 8.38
CA TRP A 40 -2.68 10.42 9.41
C TRP A 40 -2.67 9.76 10.79
N CYS A 41 -3.73 9.03 11.16
CA CYS A 41 -3.87 8.45 12.49
C CYS A 41 -3.01 7.20 12.67
N VAL A 42 -1.99 7.23 13.54
CA VAL A 42 -1.04 6.10 13.71
C VAL A 42 -1.66 4.83 14.30
N THR A 43 -2.85 4.90 14.89
CA THR A 43 -3.60 3.75 15.43
C THR A 43 -4.73 3.27 14.51
N GLY A 44 -4.90 3.87 13.33
CA GLY A 44 -5.89 3.44 12.32
C GLY A 44 -5.48 2.18 11.55
N GLY A 45 -6.16 1.87 10.45
CA GLY A 45 -5.79 0.78 9.54
C GLY A 45 -5.84 -0.62 10.15
N GLN A 46 -5.38 -1.61 9.39
CA GLN A 46 -5.32 -3.03 9.77
C GLN A 46 -3.91 -3.45 10.16
N GLU A 47 -3.77 -4.30 11.17
CA GLU A 47 -2.48 -4.93 11.49
C GLU A 47 -2.26 -6.20 10.68
N ILE A 48 -1.11 -6.29 10.02
CA ILE A 48 -0.74 -7.40 9.14
C ILE A 48 0.72 -7.83 9.36
N GLY A 49 1.02 -9.11 9.16
CA GLY A 49 2.37 -9.64 9.15
C GLY A 49 3.05 -9.46 7.79
N SER A 50 4.37 -9.32 7.77
CA SER A 50 5.15 -9.27 6.52
C SER A 50 5.00 -10.57 5.71
N ALA A 51 4.86 -11.71 6.37
CA ALA A 51 4.57 -12.99 5.73
C ALA A 51 3.20 -12.99 5.01
N ASP A 52 2.19 -12.31 5.57
CA ASP A 52 0.86 -12.22 4.97
C ASP A 52 0.87 -11.29 3.75
N VAL A 53 1.53 -10.14 3.87
CA VAL A 53 1.78 -9.21 2.76
C VAL A 53 2.50 -9.91 1.60
N ILE A 54 3.55 -10.68 1.87
CA ILE A 54 4.28 -11.43 0.84
C ILE A 54 3.40 -12.53 0.22
N ARG A 55 2.57 -13.24 1.01
CA ARG A 55 1.61 -14.21 0.48
C ARG A 55 0.56 -13.56 -0.43
N ASP A 56 0.14 -12.34 -0.12
CA ASP A 56 -0.80 -11.56 -0.94
C ASP A 56 -0.15 -11.09 -2.26
N ILE A 57 1.01 -10.43 -2.19
CA ILE A 57 1.79 -9.96 -3.37
C ILE A 57 2.05 -11.11 -4.36
N LEU A 58 2.39 -12.30 -3.87
CA LEU A 58 2.69 -13.47 -4.72
C LEU A 58 1.51 -13.90 -5.60
N ARG A 59 0.26 -13.55 -5.24
CA ARG A 59 -0.93 -13.77 -6.11
C ARG A 59 -0.85 -13.00 -7.43
N TYR A 60 -0.23 -11.82 -7.41
CA TYR A 60 -0.15 -10.88 -8.54
C TYR A 60 1.18 -10.97 -9.31
N LYS A 61 2.06 -11.91 -8.93
CA LYS A 61 3.43 -12.06 -9.46
C LYS A 61 3.52 -12.10 -11.00
N SER A 62 2.53 -12.68 -11.68
CA SER A 62 2.45 -12.73 -13.15
C SER A 62 2.33 -11.33 -13.76
N PHE A 63 1.40 -10.53 -13.25
CA PHE A 63 1.14 -9.16 -13.70
C PHE A 63 2.32 -8.23 -13.37
N ILE A 64 2.82 -8.27 -12.13
CA ILE A 64 3.96 -7.45 -11.69
C ILE A 64 5.24 -7.77 -12.48
N LYS A 65 5.50 -9.05 -12.80
CA LYS A 65 6.68 -9.43 -13.60
C LYS A 65 6.63 -8.88 -15.03
N ASN A 66 5.46 -8.95 -15.66
CA ASN A 66 5.31 -8.63 -17.07
C ASN A 66 5.00 -7.15 -17.32
N GLY A 67 4.61 -6.39 -16.28
CA GLY A 67 4.45 -4.93 -16.32
C GLY A 67 3.15 -4.42 -16.96
N GLY A 68 2.52 -5.23 -17.82
CA GLY A 68 1.33 -4.90 -18.62
C GLY A 68 1.50 -5.47 -20.01
#